data_AF-A0A420VJM4-F1
#
_entry.id   AF-A0A420VJM4-F1
#
_cell.length_a   1.000
_cell.length_b   1.000
_cell.length_c   1.000
_cell.angle_alpha   90.00
_cell.angle_beta   90.00
_cell.angle_gamma   90.00
#
_symmetry.space_group_name_H-M   'P 1'
#
loop_
_entity.id
_entity.type
_entity.pdbx_description
1 polymer ?
#
loop_
_entity_poly.entity_id
_entity_poly.type
_entity_poly.pdbx_seq_one_letter_code
_entity_poly.pdbx_strand_id
1 'polypeptide(L)'
;MEDFDRLAEQYRPLILSVLRNLNIYQNREDFFQIGLIHLWQAYLNYKPEKGNFSAYAYITVRRGIVRELKKWKRKEGIEHDVDENYWNSVKEEPKAAEMAFIKDAVCRLPESEREFVIRHFIWGYSLREIAEMENSAYATVKLKKKRALEKLRKALTDK
;
A
#
# COMPACT_ATOMS: atom_id res chain seq x y z
N MET A 1 22.95 -6.55 17.52
CA MET A 1 23.07 -6.47 16.05
C MET A 1 22.66 -7.78 15.42
N GLU A 2 23.22 -8.92 15.85
CA GLU A 2 22.91 -10.25 15.30
C GLU A 2 21.41 -10.61 15.25
N ASP A 3 20.62 -10.21 16.25
CA ASP A 3 19.17 -10.50 16.26
C ASP A 3 18.41 -9.81 15.13
N PHE A 4 18.81 -8.60 14.75
CA PHE A 4 18.17 -7.90 13.65
C PHE A 4 18.66 -8.38 12.29
N ASP A 5 19.93 -8.75 12.15
CA ASP A 5 20.43 -9.27 10.89
C ASP A 5 19.68 -10.54 10.48
N ARG A 6 19.39 -11.43 11.44
CA ARG A 6 18.54 -12.62 11.23
C ARG A 6 17.10 -12.25 10.85
N LEU A 7 16.52 -11.27 11.55
CA LEU A 7 15.18 -10.77 11.25
C LEU A 7 15.12 -10.13 9.85
N ALA A 8 16.12 -9.36 9.47
CA ALA A 8 16.24 -8.71 8.18
C ALA A 8 16.28 -9.73 7.04
N GLU A 9 17.05 -10.81 7.21
CA GLU A 9 17.06 -11.92 6.25
C GLU A 9 15.70 -12.64 6.18
N GLN A 10 15.07 -12.91 7.32
CA GLN A 10 13.75 -13.53 7.36
C GLN A 10 12.67 -12.69 6.66
N TYR A 11 12.72 -11.36 6.81
CA TYR A 11 11.75 -10.42 6.25
C TYR A 11 12.18 -9.80 4.92
N ARG A 12 13.32 -10.19 4.36
CA ARG A 12 13.75 -9.81 3.00
C ARG A 12 12.66 -10.08 1.95
N PRO A 13 11.98 -11.24 1.92
CA PRO A 13 10.90 -11.50 0.97
C PRO A 13 9.73 -10.51 1.11
N LEU A 14 9.45 -10.03 2.32
CA LEU A 14 8.40 -9.02 2.57
C LEU A 14 8.75 -7.71 1.86
N ILE A 15 9.98 -7.22 2.02
CA ILE A 15 10.42 -5.99 1.36
C ILE A 15 10.37 -6.15 -0.17
N LEU A 16 10.90 -7.27 -0.69
CA LEU A 16 10.88 -7.54 -2.13
C LEU A 16 9.46 -7.62 -2.70
N SER A 17 8.52 -8.21 -1.95
CA SER A 17 7.09 -8.25 -2.30
C SER A 17 6.49 -6.84 -2.33
N VAL A 18 6.82 -5.98 -1.36
CA VAL A 18 6.36 -4.58 -1.37
C VAL A 18 6.88 -3.82 -2.60
N LEU A 19 8.17 -3.97 -2.95
CA LEU A 19 8.75 -3.33 -4.14
C LEU A 19 8.06 -3.80 -5.42
N ARG A 20 7.86 -5.11 -5.55
CA ARG A 20 7.13 -5.71 -6.67
C ARG A 20 5.71 -5.15 -6.78
N ASN A 21 4.97 -5.13 -5.67
CA ASN A 21 3.59 -4.64 -5.64
C ASN A 21 3.48 -3.14 -5.90
N LEU A 22 4.56 -2.37 -5.77
CA LEU A 22 4.60 -0.95 -6.08
C LEU A 22 5.20 -0.66 -7.47
N ASN A 23 5.46 -1.69 -8.28
CA ASN A 23 6.10 -1.60 -9.59
C ASN A 23 7.44 -0.82 -9.56
N ILE A 24 8.21 -0.99 -8.47
CA ILE A 24 9.52 -0.35 -8.32
C ILE A 24 10.58 -1.22 -9.00
N TYR A 25 10.91 -0.86 -10.24
CA TYR A 25 11.96 -1.52 -11.03
C TYR A 25 13.26 -0.70 -11.10
N GLN A 26 13.18 0.62 -10.92
CA GLN A 26 14.34 1.53 -10.88
C GLN A 26 14.76 1.79 -9.43
N ASN A 27 16.06 2.05 -9.20
CA ASN A 27 16.64 2.31 -7.87
C ASN A 27 16.25 1.26 -6.82
N ARG A 28 16.11 0.00 -7.26
CA ARG A 28 15.54 -1.08 -6.44
C ARG A 28 16.35 -1.33 -5.17
N GLU A 29 17.67 -1.18 -5.24
CA GLU A 29 18.56 -1.33 -4.07
C GLU A 29 18.32 -0.23 -3.03
N ASP A 30 18.19 1.03 -3.46
CA ASP A 30 17.89 2.15 -2.55
C ASP A 30 16.54 1.95 -1.86
N PHE A 31 15.50 1.58 -2.62
CA PHE A 31 14.19 1.29 -2.04
C PHE A 31 14.18 0.06 -1.14
N PHE A 32 15.04 -0.93 -1.42
CA PHE A 32 15.25 -2.06 -0.53
C PHE A 32 15.88 -1.62 0.80
N GLN A 33 16.89 -0.76 0.77
CA GLN A 33 17.50 -0.18 1.97
C GLN A 33 16.49 0.64 2.79
N ILE A 34 15.64 1.43 2.13
CA ILE A 34 14.54 2.14 2.80
C ILE A 34 13.59 1.14 3.48
N GLY A 35 13.30 0.02 2.82
CA GLY A 35 12.56 -1.08 3.41
C GLY A 35 13.21 -1.60 4.69
N LEU A 36 14.52 -1.84 4.68
CA LEU A 36 15.27 -2.30 5.86
C LEU A 36 15.25 -1.27 7.00
N ILE A 37 15.43 0.01 6.70
CA ILE A 37 15.35 1.09 7.71
C ILE A 37 13.99 1.10 8.40
N HIS A 38 12.91 0.92 7.63
CA HIS A 38 11.56 0.88 8.19
C HIS A 38 11.25 -0.44 8.89
N LEU A 39 11.86 -1.55 8.49
CA LEU A 39 11.80 -2.81 9.23
C LEU A 39 12.50 -2.68 10.60
N TRP A 40 13.66 -2.02 10.64
CA TRP A 40 14.36 -1.70 11.90
C TRP A 40 13.49 -0.84 12.82
N GLN A 41 12.85 0.20 12.27
CA GLN A 41 11.90 1.01 13.03
C GLN A 41 10.71 0.19 13.54
N ALA A 42 10.19 -0.74 12.76
CA ALA A 42 9.11 -1.63 13.20
C ALA A 42 9.59 -2.54 14.34
N TYR A 43 10.79 -3.11 14.23
CA TYR A 43 11.40 -3.95 15.26
C TYR A 43 11.51 -3.21 16.61
N LEU A 44 12.03 -1.97 16.60
CA LEU A 44 12.21 -1.18 17.83
C LEU A 44 10.90 -0.71 18.48
N ASN A 45 9.87 -0.43 17.67
CA ASN A 45 8.62 0.18 18.15
C ASN A 45 7.47 -0.81 18.29
N TYR A 46 7.72 -2.10 18.03
CA TYR A 46 6.69 -3.12 18.08
C TYR A 46 6.18 -3.32 19.51
N LYS A 47 4.86 -3.48 19.59
CA LYS A 47 4.09 -3.65 20.81
C LYS A 47 3.23 -4.89 20.65
N PRO A 48 3.56 -6.03 21.30
CA PRO A 48 2.85 -7.30 21.15
C PRO A 48 1.34 -7.20 21.37
N GLU A 49 0.91 -6.27 22.23
CA GLU A 49 -0.49 -6.00 22.53
C GLU A 49 -1.29 -5.40 21.35
N LYS A 50 -0.61 -4.93 20.28
CA LYS A 50 -1.25 -4.31 19.11
C LYS A 50 -1.44 -5.25 17.91
N GLY A 51 -1.17 -6.54 18.09
CA GLY A 51 -1.34 -7.56 17.06
C GLY A 51 -0.02 -8.12 16.54
N ASN A 52 -0.06 -8.87 15.43
CA ASN A 52 1.09 -9.62 14.92
C ASN A 52 2.19 -8.73 14.30
N PHE A 53 3.45 -9.03 14.66
CA PHE A 53 4.64 -8.32 14.15
C PHE A 53 4.73 -8.28 12.62
N SER A 54 4.48 -9.39 11.91
CA SER A 54 4.56 -9.44 10.45
C SER A 54 3.60 -8.46 9.78
N ALA A 55 2.39 -8.32 10.31
CA ALA A 55 1.41 -7.36 9.79
C ALA A 55 1.86 -5.91 10.06
N TYR A 56 2.36 -5.65 11.27
CA TYR A 56 2.88 -4.34 11.64
C TYR A 56 4.12 -3.94 10.83
N ALA A 57 5.05 -4.87 10.64
CA ALA A 57 6.25 -4.72 9.81
C ALA A 57 5.87 -4.42 8.36
N TYR A 58 4.94 -5.19 7.77
CA TYR A 58 4.44 -4.92 6.42
C TYR A 58 3.92 -3.50 6.26
N ILE A 59 3.06 -3.05 7.16
CA ILE A 59 2.47 -1.70 7.13
C ILE A 59 3.56 -0.64 7.24
N THR A 60 4.52 -0.82 8.14
CA THR A 60 5.58 0.15 8.41
C THR A 60 6.55 0.26 7.23
N VAL A 61 7.02 -0.88 6.72
CA VAL A 61 7.89 -0.98 5.54
C VAL A 61 7.22 -0.36 4.32
N ARG A 62 5.97 -0.75 4.03
CA ARG A 62 5.22 -0.22 2.88
C ARG A 62 5.05 1.29 2.97
N ARG A 63 4.67 1.82 4.13
CA ARG A 63 4.52 3.28 4.32
C ARG A 63 5.82 4.02 4.07
N GLY A 64 6.94 3.47 4.53
CA GLY A 64 8.28 4.03 4.31
C GLY A 64 8.64 4.11 2.84
N ILE A 65 8.50 3.00 2.12
CA ILE A 65 8.80 2.89 0.69
C ILE A 65 7.88 3.81 -0.12
N VAL A 66 6.57 3.80 0.14
CA VAL A 66 5.60 4.68 -0.54
C VAL A 66 5.94 6.15 -0.34
N ARG A 67 6.32 6.55 0.88
CA ARG A 67 6.71 7.93 1.18
C ARG A 67 7.92 8.36 0.36
N GLU A 68 8.92 7.52 0.25
CA GLU A 68 10.09 7.86 -0.56
C GLU A 68 9.78 7.82 -2.05
N LEU A 69 8.96 6.88 -2.51
CA LEU A 69 8.54 6.80 -3.90
C LEU A 69 7.80 8.07 -4.34
N LYS A 70 6.92 8.60 -3.49
CA LYS A 70 6.24 9.89 -3.75
C LYS A 70 7.22 11.05 -3.88
N LYS A 71 8.23 11.13 -3.01
CA LYS A 71 9.26 12.17 -3.09
C LYS A 71 10.08 12.05 -4.38
N TRP A 72 10.47 10.82 -4.72
CA TRP A 72 11.23 10.53 -5.93
C TRP A 72 10.43 10.91 -7.18
N LYS A 73 9.18 10.44 -7.33
CA LYS A 73 8.31 10.81 -8.45
C LYS A 73 8.14 12.32 -8.60
N ARG A 74 7.94 13.04 -7.48
CA ARG A 74 7.83 14.50 -7.47
C ARG A 74 9.13 15.19 -7.93
N LYS A 75 10.30 14.65 -7.55
CA LYS A 75 11.60 15.20 -7.98
C LYS A 75 11.83 15.00 -9.48
N GLU A 76 11.43 13.85 -10.01
CA GLU A 76 11.56 13.51 -11.44
C GLU A 76 10.47 14.16 -12.31
N GLY A 77 9.54 14.93 -11.74
CA GLY A 77 8.44 15.54 -12.50
C GLY A 77 7.43 14.53 -13.06
N ILE A 78 7.40 13.30 -12.52
CA ILE A 78 6.45 12.26 -12.94
C ILE A 78 5.09 12.59 -12.29
N GLU A 79 4.19 13.17 -13.07
CA GLU A 79 2.79 13.35 -12.65
C GLU A 79 2.11 12.00 -12.42
N HIS A 80 1.09 12.01 -11.56
CA HIS A 80 0.46 10.84 -10.96
C HIS A 80 -0.21 9.93 -11.99
N ASP A 81 0.57 9.11 -12.67
CA ASP A 81 0.04 7.98 -13.39
C ASP A 81 -0.27 6.89 -12.36
N VAL A 82 -1.56 6.77 -12.03
CA VAL A 82 -2.09 5.62 -11.31
C VAL A 82 -1.94 4.46 -12.27
N ASP A 83 -0.76 3.84 -12.28
CA ASP A 83 -0.45 2.73 -13.19
C ASP A 83 -1.57 1.68 -13.05
N GLU A 84 -2.43 1.65 -14.08
CA GLU A 84 -3.64 0.82 -14.15
C GLU A 84 -3.26 -0.66 -14.03
N ASN A 85 -1.99 -0.98 -14.30
CA ASN A 85 -1.38 -2.29 -14.13
C ASN A 85 -1.09 -2.70 -12.68
N TYR A 86 -1.39 -1.85 -11.67
CA TYR A 86 -1.35 -2.29 -10.27
C TYR A 86 -2.23 -3.54 -10.06
N TRP A 87 -3.41 -3.58 -10.68
CA TRP A 87 -4.29 -4.74 -10.57
C TRP A 87 -3.86 -5.93 -11.43
N ASN A 88 -3.14 -5.68 -12.53
CA ASN A 88 -2.71 -6.70 -13.48
C ASN A 88 -1.38 -7.38 -13.07
N SER A 89 -0.60 -6.73 -12.20
CA SER A 89 0.73 -7.20 -11.75
C SER A 89 0.71 -8.04 -10.46
N VAL A 90 -0.44 -8.19 -9.80
CA VAL A 90 -0.62 -9.11 -8.66
C VAL A 90 -0.55 -10.55 -9.18
N LYS A 91 0.67 -11.07 -9.35
CA LYS A 91 0.89 -12.49 -9.67
C LYS A 91 0.42 -13.35 -8.51
N GLU A 92 -0.27 -14.42 -8.87
CA GLU A 92 -0.92 -15.40 -8.01
C GLU A 92 0.09 -16.09 -7.08
N GLU A 93 -0.02 -15.80 -5.79
CA GLU A 93 0.57 -16.56 -4.69
C GLU A 93 -0.57 -17.24 -3.89
N PRO A 94 -0.32 -18.27 -3.04
CA PRO A 94 -1.32 -19.25 -2.58
C PRO A 94 -2.52 -18.72 -1.77
N LYS A 95 -2.56 -17.42 -1.48
CA LYS A 95 -3.75 -16.66 -1.01
C LYS A 95 -4.59 -16.11 -2.17
N ALA A 96 -4.43 -16.66 -3.38
CA ALA A 96 -5.00 -16.15 -4.62
C ALA A 96 -6.52 -16.02 -4.57
N ALA A 97 -7.24 -16.94 -3.91
CA ALA A 97 -8.69 -16.90 -3.84
C ALA A 97 -9.23 -15.71 -3.00
N GLU A 98 -8.64 -15.44 -1.84
CA GLU A 98 -9.03 -14.29 -1.01
C GLU A 98 -8.66 -12.97 -1.68
N MET A 99 -7.48 -12.91 -2.30
CA MET A 99 -7.02 -11.71 -3.00
C MET A 99 -7.84 -11.45 -4.28
N ALA A 100 -8.25 -12.50 -5.00
CA ALA A 100 -9.11 -12.41 -6.18
C ALA A 100 -10.50 -11.85 -5.80
N PHE A 101 -11.05 -12.27 -4.67
CA PHE A 101 -12.33 -11.77 -4.19
C PHE A 101 -12.27 -10.29 -3.79
N ILE A 102 -11.20 -9.87 -3.08
CA ILE A 102 -10.98 -8.45 -2.78
C ILE A 102 -10.81 -7.63 -4.06
N LYS A 103 -10.05 -8.14 -5.02
CA LYS A 103 -9.85 -7.51 -6.33
C LYS A 103 -11.18 -7.31 -7.06
N ASP A 104 -11.99 -8.35 -7.16
CA ASP A 104 -13.31 -8.30 -7.78
C ASP A 104 -14.24 -7.30 -7.06
N ALA A 105 -14.29 -7.32 -5.73
CA ALA A 105 -15.07 -6.36 -4.95
C ALA A 105 -14.65 -4.90 -5.21
N VAL A 106 -13.36 -4.63 -5.36
CA VAL A 106 -12.85 -3.29 -5.70
C VAL A 106 -13.15 -2.93 -7.17
N CYS A 107 -13.05 -3.88 -8.10
CA CYS A 107 -13.39 -3.66 -9.51
C CYS A 107 -14.86 -3.30 -9.71
N ARG A 108 -15.77 -3.85 -8.89
CA ARG A 108 -17.22 -3.55 -8.91
C ARG A 108 -17.59 -2.17 -8.35
N LEU A 109 -16.67 -1.45 -7.70
CA LEU A 109 -16.94 -0.09 -7.27
C LEU A 109 -17.09 0.86 -8.47
N PRO A 110 -17.90 1.92 -8.36
CA PRO A 110 -17.88 3.02 -9.32
C PRO A 110 -16.46 3.57 -9.47
N GLU A 111 -16.11 3.97 -10.69
CA GLU A 111 -14.76 4.40 -11.06
C GLU A 111 -14.14 5.39 -10.07
N SER A 112 -14.87 6.45 -9.71
CA SER A 112 -14.39 7.45 -8.77
C SER A 112 -14.08 6.88 -7.37
N GLU A 113 -14.86 5.90 -6.89
CA GLU A 113 -14.63 5.25 -5.60
C GLU A 113 -13.50 4.22 -5.68
N ARG A 114 -13.40 3.49 -6.80
CA ARG A 114 -12.30 2.57 -7.09
C ARG A 114 -10.96 3.31 -7.12
N GLU A 115 -10.91 4.44 -7.83
CA GLU A 115 -9.73 5.28 -7.93
C GLU A 115 -9.33 5.84 -6.56
N PHE A 116 -10.31 6.29 -5.75
CA PHE A 116 -10.05 6.68 -4.37
C PHE A 116 -9.44 5.54 -3.54
N VAL A 117 -9.97 4.31 -3.65
CA VAL A 117 -9.46 3.15 -2.92
C VAL A 117 -8.00 2.88 -3.30
N ILE A 118 -7.69 2.94 -4.59
CA ILE A 118 -6.34 2.77 -5.11
C ILE A 118 -5.42 3.87 -4.55
N ARG A 119 -5.78 5.14 -4.73
CA ARG A 119 -4.97 6.28 -4.25
C ARG A 119 -4.74 6.23 -2.74
N HIS A 120 -5.79 5.98 -1.95
CA HIS A 120 -5.70 6.04 -0.49
C HIS A 120 -5.03 4.80 0.12
N PHE A 121 -5.52 3.60 -0.21
CA PHE A 121 -5.09 2.38 0.47
C PHE A 121 -3.88 1.72 -0.18
N ILE A 122 -3.73 1.87 -1.50
CA ILE A 122 -2.60 1.30 -2.22
C ILE A 122 -1.44 2.29 -2.21
N TRP A 123 -1.66 3.50 -2.70
CA TRP A 123 -0.60 4.51 -2.83
C TRP A 123 -0.42 5.40 -1.61
N GLY A 124 -1.22 5.19 -0.56
CA GLY A 124 -1.05 5.89 0.71
C GLY A 124 -1.27 7.40 0.63
N TYR A 125 -2.02 7.90 -0.37
CA TYR A 125 -2.37 9.32 -0.43
C TYR A 125 -3.32 9.68 0.71
N SER A 126 -3.03 10.81 1.36
CA SER A 126 -3.91 11.36 2.39
C SER A 126 -5.19 11.88 1.74
N LEU A 127 -6.25 12.04 2.53
CA LEU A 127 -7.51 12.60 2.01
C LEU A 127 -7.35 14.04 1.51
N ARG A 128 -6.34 14.78 2.01
CA ARG A 128 -6.00 16.13 1.53
C ARG A 128 -5.31 16.07 0.17
N GLU A 129 -4.29 15.22 0.04
CA GLU A 129 -3.58 15.02 -1.24
C GLU A 129 -4.58 14.59 -2.34
N ILE A 130 -5.51 13.67 -2.02
CA ILE A 130 -6.54 13.24 -2.98
C ILE A 130 -7.51 14.37 -3.33
N ALA A 131 -7.90 15.19 -2.34
CA ALA A 131 -8.78 16.34 -2.59
C ALA A 131 -8.12 17.35 -3.54
N GLU A 132 -6.84 17.62 -3.36
CA GLU A 132 -6.03 18.47 -4.24
C GLU A 132 -5.91 17.86 -5.65
N MET A 133 -5.57 16.57 -5.75
CA MET A 133 -5.45 15.86 -7.04
C MET A 133 -6.76 15.85 -7.84
N GLU A 134 -7.90 15.73 -7.17
CA GLU A 134 -9.22 15.67 -7.80
C GLU A 134 -9.87 17.04 -7.98
N ASN A 135 -9.20 18.12 -7.55
CA ASN A 135 -9.76 19.47 -7.47
C ASN A 135 -11.15 19.47 -6.78
N SER A 136 -11.24 18.78 -5.65
CA SER A 136 -12.49 18.57 -4.90
C SER A 136 -12.34 18.95 -3.43
N ALA A 137 -13.47 19.22 -2.76
CA ALA A 137 -13.42 19.56 -1.34
C ALA A 137 -13.04 18.34 -0.48
N TYR A 138 -12.28 18.57 0.60
CA TYR A 138 -11.92 17.54 1.58
C TYR A 138 -13.13 16.76 2.12
N ALA A 139 -14.25 17.46 2.33
CA ALA A 139 -15.50 16.85 2.77
C ALA A 139 -16.05 15.83 1.75
N THR A 140 -15.91 16.10 0.45
CA THR A 140 -16.29 15.20 -0.65
C THR A 140 -15.47 13.93 -0.61
N VAL A 141 -14.15 14.04 -0.46
CA VAL A 141 -13.24 12.88 -0.35
C VAL A 141 -13.53 12.04 0.91
N LYS A 142 -13.88 12.69 2.04
CA LYS A 142 -14.30 11.99 3.27
C LYS A 142 -15.59 11.19 3.05
N LEU A 143 -16.56 11.76 2.34
CA LEU A 143 -17.81 11.06 1.99
C LEU A 143 -17.55 9.90 1.02
N LYS A 144 -16.67 10.10 0.03
CA LYS A 144 -16.22 9.06 -0.91
C LYS A 144 -15.58 7.88 -0.18
N LYS A 145 -14.71 8.14 0.80
CA LYS A 145 -14.13 7.11 1.68
C LYS A 145 -15.20 6.29 2.38
N LYS A 146 -16.18 6.96 2.99
CA LYS A 146 -17.28 6.29 3.71
C LYS A 146 -18.06 5.36 2.76
N ARG A 147 -18.49 5.87 1.60
CA ARG A 147 -19.25 5.11 0.60
C ARG A 147 -18.48 3.89 0.06
N ALA A 148 -17.21 4.09 -0.30
CA ALA A 148 -16.36 3.00 -0.79
C ALA A 148 -16.21 1.88 0.26
N LEU A 149 -15.95 2.24 1.52
CA LEU A 149 -15.83 1.26 2.60
C LEU A 149 -17.15 0.54 2.93
N GLU A 150 -18.28 1.24 2.89
CA GLU A 150 -19.60 0.62 3.08
C GLU A 150 -19.90 -0.42 1.99
N LYS A 151 -19.62 -0.09 0.72
CA LYS A 151 -19.82 -1.02 -0.40
C LYS A 151 -18.87 -2.21 -0.34
N LEU A 152 -17.58 -1.98 -0.07
CA LEU A 152 -16.62 -3.06 0.11
C LEU A 152 -17.02 -3.97 1.27
N ARG A 153 -17.46 -3.40 2.41
CA ARG A 153 -17.92 -4.21 3.54
C ARG A 153 -19.09 -5.10 3.16
N LYS A 154 -20.10 -4.57 2.47
CA LYS A 154 -21.26 -5.37 2.00
C LYS A 154 -20.80 -6.50 1.07
N ALA A 155 -20.04 -6.16 0.03
CA ALA A 155 -19.51 -7.12 -0.93
C ALA A 155 -18.67 -8.22 -0.27
N LEU A 156 -17.95 -7.90 0.82
CA LEU A 156 -17.10 -8.86 1.53
C LEU A 156 -17.84 -9.65 2.64
N THR A 157 -19.03 -9.19 3.08
CA THR A 157 -19.81 -9.84 4.15
C THR A 157 -20.95 -10.71 3.61
N ASP A 158 -21.41 -10.49 2.38
CA ASP A 158 -22.40 -11.36 1.69
C ASP A 158 -21.79 -12.71 1.23
N LYS A 159 -20.90 -13.27 2.04
CA LYS A 159 -20.17 -14.50 1.81
C LYS A 159 -20.72 -15.64 2.68
#